data_AF-A0A7W0UFF4-F1
#
_entry.id   AF-A0A7W0UFF4-F1
#
_cell.length_a   1.000
_cell.length_b   1.000
_cell.length_c   1.000
_cell.angle_alpha   90.00
_cell.angle_beta   90.00
_cell.angle_gamma   90.00
#
_symmetry.space_group_name_H-M   'P 1'
#
loop_
_entity.id
_entity.type
_entity.pdbx_description
1 polymer ?
#
loop_
_entity_poly.entity_id
_entity_poly.type
_entity_poly.pdbx_seq_one_letter_code
_entity_poly.pdbx_strand_id
1 'polypeptide(L)' 'RRALLQHFGSAESVLAASQEELEGVPGVPAKTARQIYAQLHRTGSP' A
#
# COMPACT_ATOMS: atom_id res chain seq x y z
N ARG A 1 0.29 -7.43 -4.42
CA ARG A 1 1.73 -7.05 -4.47
C ARG A 1 2.14 -6.56 -5.86
N ARG A 2 1.97 -7.31 -6.96
CA ARG A 2 2.37 -6.86 -8.32
C ARG A 2 1.62 -5.62 -8.82
N ALA A 3 0.30 -5.54 -8.57
CA ALA A 3 -0.51 -4.36 -8.91
C ALA A 3 -0.03 -3.08 -8.20
N LEU A 4 0.39 -3.18 -6.94
CA LEU A 4 0.97 -2.05 -6.20
C LEU A 4 2.29 -1.58 -6.81
N LEU A 5 3.19 -2.50 -7.14
CA LEU A 5 4.44 -2.16 -7.80
C LEU A 5 4.23 -1.56 -9.20
N GLN A 6 3.21 -2.02 -9.93
CA GLN A 6 2.84 -1.45 -11.23
C GLN A 6 2.21 -0.05 -11.09
N HIS A 7 1.51 0.22 -9.99
CA HIS A 7 0.85 1.51 -9.75
C HIS A 7 1.82 2.57 -9.21
N PHE A 8 2.63 2.21 -8.21
CA PHE A 8 3.55 3.11 -7.51
C PHE A 8 4.98 3.09 -8.06
N GLY A 9 5.33 2.15 -8.95
CA GLY A 9 6.63 2.07 -9.62
C GLY A 9 7.77 1.47 -8.78
N SER A 10 7.73 1.60 -7.45
CA SER A 10 8.77 1.06 -6.57
C SER A 10 8.23 0.62 -5.21
N ALA A 11 8.98 -0.20 -4.48
CA ALA A 11 8.62 -0.59 -3.12
C ALA A 11 8.71 0.60 -2.13
N GLU A 12 9.65 1.52 -2.33
CA GLU A 12 9.78 2.75 -1.54
C GLU A 12 8.55 3.65 -1.71
N SER A 13 8.07 3.79 -2.95
CA SER A 13 6.84 4.53 -3.25
C SER A 13 5.60 3.90 -2.62
N VAL A 14 5.55 2.56 -2.52
CA VAL A 14 4.45 1.86 -1.80
C VAL A 14 4.53 2.11 -0.28
N LEU A 15 5.74 2.21 0.28
CA LEU A 15 5.93 2.51 1.71
C LEU A 15 5.57 3.96 2.06
N ALA A 16 5.81 4.89 1.14
CA ALA A 16 5.48 6.30 1.30
C ALA A 16 3.99 6.63 1.02
N ALA A 17 3.25 5.71 0.40
CA ALA A 17 1.86 5.93 0.01
C ALA A 17 0.92 6.03 1.21
N SER A 18 -0.07 6.91 1.11
CA SER A 18 -1.14 7.03 2.09
C SER A 18 -2.10 5.84 2.03
N GLN A 19 -2.94 5.69 3.07
CA GLN A 19 -3.97 4.66 3.07
C GLN A 19 -4.97 4.86 1.91
N GLU A 20 -5.38 6.10 1.63
CA GLU A 20 -6.30 6.40 0.51
C GLU A 20 -5.68 6.04 -0.84
N GLU A 21 -4.39 6.33 -1.04
CA GLU A 21 -3.70 5.98 -2.28
C GLU A 21 -3.63 4.47 -2.49
N LEU A 22 -3.35 3.70 -1.42
CA LEU A 22 -3.35 2.23 -1.50
C LEU A 22 -4.74 1.64 -1.78
N GLU A 23 -5.79 2.23 -1.21
CA GLU A 23 -7.19 1.83 -1.48
C GLU A 23 -7.63 2.19 -2.91
N GLY A 24 -7.02 3.21 -3.52
CA GLY A 24 -7.29 3.63 -4.90
C GLY A 24 -6.68 2.74 -5.98
N VAL A 25 -5.86 1.74 -5.64
CA VAL A 25 -5.15 0.91 -6.61
C VAL A 25 -6.13 0.00 -7.38
N PRO A 26 -6.23 0.13 -8.71
CA PRO A 26 -7.11 -0.72 -9.51
C PRO A 26 -6.79 -2.21 -9.35
N GLY A 27 -7.83 -3.01 -9.13
CA GLY A 27 -7.68 -4.46 -8.94
C GLY A 27 -7.19 -4.89 -7.55
N VAL A 28 -7.05 -3.95 -6.60
CA VAL A 28 -6.80 -4.25 -5.19
C VAL A 28 -8.06 -3.96 -4.37
N PRO A 29 -8.63 -4.94 -3.66
CA PRO A 29 -9.76 -4.68 -2.76
C PRO A 29 -9.36 -3.73 -1.62
N ALA A 30 -10.23 -2.78 -1.27
CA ALA A 30 -9.99 -1.81 -0.19
C ALA A 30 -9.61 -2.47 1.15
N LYS A 31 -10.24 -3.59 1.51
CA LYS A 31 -9.88 -4.37 2.71
C LYS A 31 -8.42 -4.86 2.66
N THR A 32 -7.97 -5.32 1.50
CA THR A 32 -6.59 -5.79 1.29
C THR A 32 -5.61 -4.62 1.35
N ALA A 33 -5.94 -3.49 0.73
CA ALA A 33 -5.14 -2.27 0.80
C ALA A 33 -4.96 -1.79 2.25
N ARG A 34 -6.03 -1.76 3.05
CA ARG A 34 -5.97 -1.44 4.49
C ARG A 34 -5.08 -2.38 5.29
N GLN A 35 -5.17 -3.68 5.03
CA GLN A 35 -4.30 -4.67 5.70
C GLN A 35 -2.82 -4.46 5.34
N ILE A 36 -2.54 -4.13 4.08
CA ILE A 36 -1.18 -3.83 3.62
C ILE A 36 -0.68 -2.55 4.30
N TYR A 37 -1.45 -1.46 4.27
CA TYR A 37 -1.11 -0.21 4.95
C TYR A 37 -0.78 -0.43 6.43
N ALA A 38 -1.67 -1.15 7.13
CA ALA A 38 -1.49 -1.49 8.53
C ALA A 38 -0.22 -2.34 8.78
N GLN A 39 0.13 -3.28 7.89
CA GLN A 39 1.36 -4.06 8.04
C GLN A 39 2.62 -3.23 7.80
N LEU A 40 2.62 -2.38 6.78
CA LEU A 40 3.76 -1.53 6.43
C LEU A 40 4.04 -0.48 7.51
N HIS A 41 2.99 0.08 8.10
CA HIS A 41 3.10 1.16 9.07
C HIS A 41 3.09 0.69 10.54
N ARG A 42 2.68 -0.55 10.82
CA ARG A 42 2.82 -1.16 12.17
C ARG A 42 4.28 -1.43 12.54
N THR A 43 5.16 -1.69 11.57
CA THR A 43 6.59 -1.88 11.81
C THR A 43 7.39 -0.56 11.90
N GLY A 44 6.72 0.57 11.72
CA GLY A 44 7.30 1.92 11.85
C GLY A 44 7.03 2.63 13.18
N SER A 45 6.39 1.96 14.15
CA SER A 45 6.26 2.50 15.50
C SER A 45 7.57 2.29 16.28
N PRO A 46 8.27 3.34 16.73
CA PRO A 46 9.28 3.21 17.79
C PRO A 46 8.65 2.76 19.12
#